data_AF-A0A2N1UUE9-F1
#
_entry.id   AF-A0A2N1UUE9-F1
#
_cell.length_a   1.000
_cell.length_b   1.000
_cell.length_c   1.000
_cell.angle_alpha   90.00
_cell.angle_beta   90.00
_cell.angle_gamma   90.00
#
_symmetry.space_group_name_H-M   'P 1'
#
loop_
_entity.id
_entity.type
_entity.pdbx_description
1 polymer ?
#
loop_
_entity_poly.entity_id
_entity_poly.type
_entity_poly.pdbx_seq_one_letter_code
_entity_poly.pdbx_strand_id
1 'polypeptide(L)'
;EVVAKYVSPVAQEGDIVVMAESVVAITQRRYLIPDEHVKPGFWASRLCYLIPSVGSLSSRYGMQSAIDEIGLPRMLTGVGVGAAMKLLGRPGWLYRIAGMPSELVDDISGTMPPYDKYIVLGPAHAQSVVNEVKARTGLEAAIADVNNLRRAAILAATKGVDVKGLIAALLSNPLGNAAEQTPIVVVRPVPVPVESESHA
;
A
#
# COMPACT_ATOMS: atom_id res chain seq x y z
N GLU A 1 -16.82 -9.98 -2.18
CA GLU A 1 -17.76 -10.78 -1.38
C GLU A 1 -17.64 -10.50 0.12
N VAL A 2 -16.46 -10.70 0.74
CA VAL A 2 -16.22 -10.45 2.18
C VAL A 2 -16.72 -9.07 2.62
N VAL A 3 -16.36 -8.01 1.90
CA VAL A 3 -16.84 -6.64 2.20
C VAL A 3 -18.37 -6.57 2.20
N ALA A 4 -19.03 -7.07 1.15
CA ALA A 4 -20.49 -7.04 1.07
C ALA A 4 -21.18 -7.83 2.20
N LYS A 5 -20.56 -8.93 2.66
CA LYS A 5 -21.11 -9.76 3.73
C LYS A 5 -20.94 -9.12 5.11
N TYR A 6 -19.76 -8.57 5.41
CA TYR A 6 -19.41 -8.16 6.78
C TYR A 6 -19.46 -6.65 7.00
N VAL A 7 -19.33 -5.83 5.96
CA VAL A 7 -19.32 -4.36 6.07
C VAL A 7 -20.69 -3.76 5.81
N SER A 8 -21.42 -4.23 4.79
CA SER A 8 -22.73 -3.69 4.44
C SER A 8 -23.74 -3.65 5.60
N PRO A 9 -23.76 -4.58 6.58
CA PRO A 9 -24.67 -4.50 7.72
C PRO A 9 -24.37 -3.38 8.74
N VAL A 10 -23.15 -2.83 8.74
CA VAL A 10 -22.68 -1.84 9.74
C VAL A 10 -22.36 -0.47 9.14
N ALA A 11 -22.16 -0.41 7.83
CA ALA A 11 -21.85 0.81 7.09
C ALA A 11 -23.12 1.59 6.71
N GLN A 12 -22.96 2.90 6.59
CA GLN A 12 -23.97 3.85 6.16
C GLN A 12 -23.61 4.43 4.79
N GLU A 13 -24.58 5.05 4.12
CA GLU A 13 -24.31 5.78 2.88
C GLU A 13 -23.28 6.90 3.14
N GLY A 14 -22.29 7.00 2.25
CA GLY A 14 -21.17 7.94 2.40
C GLY A 14 -20.00 7.43 3.25
N ASP A 15 -20.13 6.28 3.93
CA ASP A 15 -19.00 5.64 4.59
C ASP A 15 -17.97 5.15 3.56
N ILE A 16 -16.69 5.15 3.98
CA ILE A 16 -15.56 4.65 3.20
C ILE A 16 -15.10 3.34 3.82
N VAL A 17 -15.17 2.24 3.07
CA VAL A 17 -14.54 0.98 3.46
C VAL A 17 -13.06 0.98 3.06
N VAL A 18 -12.18 0.84 4.04
CA VAL A 18 -10.74 0.77 3.82
C VAL A 18 -10.27 -0.67 4.03
N MET A 19 -9.56 -1.21 3.06
CA MET A 19 -8.96 -2.54 3.11
C MET A 19 -7.44 -2.42 3.21
N ALA A 20 -6.83 -3.28 4.03
CA ALA A 20 -5.38 -3.42 4.10
C ALA A 20 -4.81 -3.90 2.76
N GLU A 21 -3.77 -3.21 2.27
CA GLU A 21 -2.95 -3.56 1.10
C GLU A 21 -2.61 -5.05 1.06
N SER A 22 -1.99 -5.52 2.14
CA SER A 22 -1.41 -6.87 2.23
C SER A 22 -2.47 -7.96 2.15
N VAL A 23 -3.65 -7.73 2.73
CA VAL A 23 -4.77 -8.68 2.65
C VAL A 23 -5.34 -8.72 1.23
N VAL A 24 -5.50 -7.58 0.56
CA VAL A 24 -5.92 -7.57 -0.84
C VAL A 24 -4.91 -8.34 -1.69
N ALA A 25 -3.62 -8.09 -1.54
CA ALA A 25 -2.56 -8.81 -2.24
C ALA A 25 -2.59 -10.33 -1.97
N ILE A 26 -2.75 -10.75 -0.71
CA ILE A 26 -2.84 -12.17 -0.34
C ILE A 26 -4.06 -12.83 -0.99
N THR A 27 -5.23 -12.18 -0.99
CA THR A 27 -6.42 -12.74 -1.66
C THR A 27 -6.25 -12.90 -3.17
N GLN A 28 -5.33 -12.14 -3.76
CA GLN A 28 -4.92 -12.26 -5.16
C GLN A 28 -3.77 -13.26 -5.38
N ARG A 29 -3.32 -13.96 -4.33
CA ARG A 29 -2.15 -14.87 -4.34
C ARG A 29 -0.84 -14.17 -4.72
N ARG A 30 -0.70 -12.88 -4.41
CA ARG A 30 0.50 -12.10 -4.67
C ARG A 30 1.49 -12.21 -3.52
N TYR A 31 1.90 -13.43 -3.23
CA TYR A 31 2.93 -13.73 -2.23
C TYR A 31 3.96 -14.70 -2.80
N LEU A 32 5.22 -14.55 -2.39
CA LEU A 32 6.34 -15.36 -2.83
C LEU A 32 7.01 -16.03 -1.62
N ILE A 33 7.29 -17.32 -1.76
CA ILE A 33 8.02 -18.11 -0.77
C ILE A 33 9.51 -17.90 -1.05
N PRO A 34 10.29 -17.38 -0.09
CA PRO A 34 11.73 -17.24 -0.25
C PRO A 34 12.38 -18.58 -0.62
N ASP A 35 13.40 -18.54 -1.47
CA ASP A 35 14.17 -19.70 -1.98
C ASP A 35 13.41 -20.67 -2.90
N GLU A 36 12.07 -20.70 -2.84
CA GLU A 36 11.24 -21.45 -3.77
C GLU A 36 10.89 -20.63 -5.01
N HIS A 37 10.31 -19.44 -4.82
CA HIS A 37 9.86 -18.57 -5.91
C HIS A 37 10.89 -17.51 -6.31
N VAL A 38 11.75 -17.08 -5.39
CA VAL A 38 12.69 -15.98 -5.60
C VAL A 38 14.12 -16.47 -5.43
N LYS A 39 14.94 -16.26 -6.48
CA LYS A 39 16.36 -16.62 -6.49
C LYS A 39 17.21 -15.35 -6.72
N PRO A 40 17.68 -14.70 -5.63
CA PRO A 40 18.43 -13.46 -5.75
C PRO A 40 19.68 -13.61 -6.62
N GLY A 41 19.74 -12.83 -7.70
CA GLY A 41 20.87 -12.80 -8.61
C GLY A 41 21.94 -11.79 -8.21
N PHE A 42 22.95 -11.63 -9.08
CA PHE A 42 24.03 -10.66 -8.91
C PHE A 42 23.50 -9.24 -8.71
N TRP A 43 22.59 -8.80 -9.58
CA TRP A 43 22.05 -7.44 -9.52
C TRP A 43 21.27 -7.17 -8.24
N ALA A 44 20.40 -8.10 -7.84
CA ALA A 44 19.67 -7.94 -6.59
C ALA A 44 20.60 -7.82 -5.38
N SER A 45 21.65 -8.64 -5.35
CA SER A 45 22.66 -8.66 -4.29
C SER A 45 23.55 -7.41 -4.26
N ARG A 46 23.61 -6.62 -5.34
CA ARG A 46 24.41 -5.39 -5.41
C ARG A 46 23.56 -4.14 -5.19
N LEU A 47 22.42 -4.07 -5.86
CA LEU A 47 21.55 -2.91 -5.81
C LEU A 47 20.92 -2.72 -4.43
N CYS A 48 20.69 -3.80 -3.67
CA CYS A 48 20.11 -3.71 -2.33
C CYS A 48 20.93 -2.84 -1.36
N TYR A 49 22.26 -2.82 -1.50
CA TYR A 49 23.15 -1.98 -0.68
C TYR A 49 23.09 -0.48 -1.03
N LEU A 50 22.53 -0.12 -2.18
CA LEU A 50 22.35 1.27 -2.61
C LEU A 50 21.08 1.90 -2.04
N ILE A 51 20.19 1.08 -1.49
CA ILE A 51 18.92 1.50 -0.91
C ILE A 51 19.13 1.71 0.60
N PRO A 52 18.59 2.79 1.20
CA PRO A 52 18.58 2.96 2.64
C PRO A 52 18.04 1.70 3.34
N SER A 53 18.54 1.39 4.53
CA SER A 53 18.17 0.19 5.31
C SER A 53 16.76 0.22 5.92
N VAL A 54 15.88 1.02 5.35
CA VAL A 54 14.49 1.22 5.73
C VAL A 54 13.67 0.91 4.49
N GLY A 55 13.16 -0.32 4.44
CA GLY A 55 12.33 -0.80 3.35
C GLY A 55 12.88 -2.03 2.66
N SER A 56 12.01 -2.78 2.00
CA SER A 56 12.30 -4.16 1.65
C SER A 56 13.22 -4.36 0.45
N LEU A 57 13.42 -3.31 -0.36
CA LEU A 57 14.46 -3.28 -1.39
C LEU A 57 15.88 -3.30 -0.81
N SER A 58 16.07 -3.03 0.48
CA SER A 58 17.38 -3.17 1.13
C SER A 58 17.77 -4.64 1.34
N SER A 59 16.85 -5.58 1.11
CA SER A 59 17.12 -7.02 1.10
C SER A 59 17.33 -7.54 -0.32
N ARG A 60 18.18 -8.58 -0.46
CA ARG A 60 18.40 -9.24 -1.76
C ARG A 60 17.13 -9.88 -2.33
N TYR A 61 16.23 -10.38 -1.46
CA TYR A 61 14.99 -11.00 -1.88
C TYR A 61 13.99 -9.96 -2.35
N GLY A 62 13.75 -8.89 -1.57
CA GLY A 62 12.87 -7.80 -1.99
C GLY A 62 13.36 -7.11 -3.27
N MET A 63 14.67 -6.88 -3.39
CA MET A 63 15.25 -6.34 -4.63
C MET A 63 15.05 -7.28 -5.83
N GLN A 64 15.23 -8.59 -5.65
CA GLN A 64 14.98 -9.54 -6.74
C GLN A 64 13.51 -9.57 -7.13
N SER A 65 12.59 -9.64 -6.15
CA SER A 65 11.15 -9.60 -6.41
C SER A 65 10.73 -8.35 -7.19
N ALA A 66 11.31 -7.19 -6.85
CA ALA A 66 11.06 -5.96 -7.57
C ALA A 66 11.63 -5.99 -9.00
N ILE A 67 12.85 -6.53 -9.18
CA ILE A 67 13.43 -6.75 -10.51
C ILE A 67 12.54 -7.66 -11.36
N ASP A 68 11.96 -8.70 -10.76
CA ASP A 68 11.09 -9.65 -11.47
C ASP A 68 9.75 -9.01 -11.87
N GLU A 69 9.21 -8.09 -11.05
CA GLU A 69 7.98 -7.34 -11.35
C GLU A 69 8.16 -6.26 -12.44
N ILE A 70 9.23 -5.46 -12.37
CA ILE A 70 9.39 -4.29 -13.25
C ILE A 70 10.42 -4.48 -14.38
N GLY A 71 11.23 -5.54 -14.29
CA GLY A 71 12.35 -5.82 -15.18
C GLY A 71 13.65 -5.14 -14.76
N LEU A 72 14.76 -5.87 -14.94
CA LEU A 72 16.11 -5.38 -14.64
C LEU A 72 16.48 -4.04 -15.33
N PRO A 73 16.21 -3.84 -16.65
CA PRO A 73 16.57 -2.57 -17.30
C PRO A 73 15.90 -1.36 -16.67
N ARG A 74 14.64 -1.51 -16.27
CA ARG A 74 13.87 -0.45 -15.61
C ARG A 74 14.38 -0.20 -14.19
N MET A 75 14.69 -1.27 -13.44
CA MET A 75 15.31 -1.15 -12.13
C MET A 75 16.64 -0.39 -12.20
N LEU A 76 17.54 -0.77 -13.11
CA LEU A 76 18.83 -0.10 -13.28
C LEU A 76 18.67 1.37 -13.66
N THR A 77 17.73 1.68 -14.57
CA THR A 77 17.42 3.06 -14.94
C THR A 77 16.90 3.84 -13.74
N GLY A 78 16.00 3.25 -12.96
CA GLY A 78 15.47 3.86 -11.73
C GLY A 78 16.55 4.14 -10.70
N VAL A 79 17.46 3.18 -10.45
CA VAL A 79 18.60 3.37 -9.54
C VAL A 79 19.53 4.48 -10.05
N GLY A 80 19.89 4.45 -11.34
CA GLY A 80 20.78 5.46 -11.93
C GLY A 80 20.20 6.87 -11.87
N VAL A 81 18.97 7.06 -12.35
CA VAL A 81 18.27 8.35 -12.31
C VAL A 81 18.01 8.78 -10.88
N GLY A 82 17.60 7.86 -10.00
CA GLY A 82 17.37 8.11 -8.59
C GLY A 82 18.62 8.65 -7.89
N ALA A 83 19.78 8.05 -8.15
CA ALA A 83 21.06 8.51 -7.62
C ALA A 83 21.42 9.92 -8.15
N ALA A 84 21.29 10.15 -9.46
CA ALA A 84 21.57 11.46 -10.07
C ALA A 84 20.67 12.56 -9.51
N MET A 85 19.35 12.30 -9.40
CA MET A 85 18.40 13.27 -8.87
C MET A 85 18.59 13.55 -7.38
N LYS A 86 19.04 12.55 -6.61
CA LYS A 86 19.42 12.74 -5.20
C LYS A 86 20.60 13.71 -5.07
N LEU A 87 21.60 13.64 -5.95
CA LEU A 87 22.71 14.61 -6.01
C LEU A 87 22.23 16.03 -6.34
N LEU A 88 21.12 16.15 -7.10
CA LEU A 88 20.46 17.42 -7.42
C LEU A 88 19.45 17.87 -6.33
N GLY A 89 19.47 17.26 -5.15
CA GLY A 89 18.57 17.61 -4.04
C GLY A 89 17.10 17.18 -4.24
N ARG A 90 16.82 16.29 -5.20
CA ARG A 90 15.48 15.78 -5.52
C ARG A 90 15.42 14.27 -5.25
N PRO A 91 15.21 13.83 -4.01
CA PRO A 91 15.09 12.41 -3.69
C PRO A 91 13.81 11.78 -4.25
N GLY A 92 13.74 10.44 -4.27
CA GLY A 92 12.53 9.69 -4.61
C GLY A 92 12.31 9.35 -6.09
N TRP A 93 13.23 9.74 -6.98
CA TRP A 93 13.09 9.49 -8.42
C TRP A 93 13.24 8.03 -8.84
N LEU A 94 13.93 7.21 -8.04
CA LEU A 94 13.99 5.77 -8.25
C LEU A 94 12.59 5.17 -8.39
N TYR A 95 11.71 5.49 -7.44
CA TYR A 95 10.35 4.96 -7.36
C TYR A 95 9.49 5.45 -8.52
N ARG A 96 9.62 6.74 -8.89
CA ARG A 96 8.91 7.33 -10.03
C ARG A 96 9.24 6.65 -11.35
N ILE A 97 10.52 6.38 -11.60
CA ILE A 97 10.98 5.72 -12.83
C ILE A 97 10.66 4.22 -12.80
N ALA A 98 10.88 3.57 -11.65
CA ALA A 98 10.53 2.18 -11.45
C ALA A 98 9.03 1.91 -11.63
N GLY A 99 8.18 2.94 -11.48
CA GLY A 99 6.73 2.78 -11.49
C GLY A 99 6.22 2.00 -10.28
N MET A 100 7.04 1.91 -9.23
CA MET A 100 6.67 1.33 -7.96
C MET A 100 6.30 2.49 -7.04
N PRO A 101 5.08 2.55 -6.48
CA PRO A 101 4.78 3.43 -5.37
C PRO A 101 5.86 3.26 -4.29
N SER A 102 6.47 4.36 -3.86
CA SER A 102 7.51 4.32 -2.82
C SER A 102 7.03 3.69 -1.52
N GLU A 103 5.72 3.74 -1.29
CA GLU A 103 5.03 3.24 -0.12
C GLU A 103 4.90 1.70 -0.15
N LEU A 104 4.57 1.12 -1.31
CA LEU A 104 4.48 -0.35 -1.52
C LEU A 104 5.79 -1.12 -1.33
N VAL A 105 6.89 -0.39 -1.21
CA VAL A 105 8.24 -0.94 -1.18
C VAL A 105 8.79 -1.00 0.25
N ASP A 106 8.20 -0.27 1.20
CA ASP A 106 8.62 -0.33 2.61
C ASP A 106 8.34 -1.75 3.16
N ASP A 107 7.18 -2.34 2.83
CA ASP A 107 6.61 -3.50 3.52
C ASP A 107 6.51 -4.83 2.71
N ILE A 108 7.54 -5.18 1.92
CA ILE A 108 7.70 -6.57 1.41
C ILE A 108 8.17 -7.53 2.53
N SER A 109 8.32 -7.07 3.78
CA SER A 109 8.55 -7.93 4.93
C SER A 109 7.25 -8.41 5.55
N GLY A 110 6.97 -9.71 5.42
CA GLY A 110 6.15 -10.50 6.35
C GLY A 110 4.96 -9.82 7.03
N THR A 111 3.75 -10.17 6.61
CA THR A 111 2.50 -9.71 7.26
C THR A 111 2.05 -10.68 8.36
N MET A 112 0.73 -10.81 8.62
CA MET A 112 0.19 -11.76 9.59
C MET A 112 0.60 -13.22 9.27
N PRO A 113 0.83 -14.09 10.28
CA PRO A 113 1.03 -15.51 10.05
C PRO A 113 -0.11 -16.14 9.22
N PRO A 114 0.20 -17.06 8.27
CA PRO A 114 1.51 -17.64 7.96
C PRO A 114 2.37 -16.83 6.96
N TYR A 115 1.90 -15.64 6.56
CA TYR A 115 2.54 -14.80 5.54
C TYR A 115 3.64 -13.90 6.12
N ASP A 116 3.91 -13.99 7.43
CA ASP A 116 5.03 -13.35 8.14
C ASP A 116 6.40 -13.79 7.61
N LYS A 117 6.45 -14.95 6.96
CA LYS A 117 7.66 -15.52 6.35
C LYS A 117 7.73 -15.34 4.84
N TYR A 118 6.70 -14.76 4.24
CA TYR A 118 6.55 -14.64 2.79
C TYR A 118 6.84 -13.20 2.37
N ILE A 119 7.18 -13.06 1.09
CA ILE A 119 7.30 -11.77 0.41
C ILE A 119 5.92 -11.45 -0.15
N VAL A 120 5.20 -10.50 0.43
CA VAL A 120 3.91 -10.05 -0.10
C VAL A 120 4.14 -8.89 -1.04
N LEU A 121 3.62 -9.00 -2.26
CA LEU A 121 3.73 -7.95 -3.28
C LEU A 121 2.52 -7.03 -3.22
N GLY A 122 2.68 -5.78 -3.64
CA GLY A 122 1.58 -4.82 -3.84
C GLY A 122 0.37 -5.42 -4.58
N PRO A 123 -0.89 -5.05 -4.24
CA PRO A 123 -2.08 -5.57 -4.90
C PRO A 123 -2.09 -5.21 -6.39
N ALA A 124 -2.46 -6.17 -7.22
CA ALA A 124 -2.68 -5.95 -8.64
C ALA A 124 -4.02 -5.24 -8.86
N HIS A 125 -4.03 -4.31 -9.83
CA HIS A 125 -5.23 -3.59 -10.25
C HIS A 125 -6.03 -2.96 -9.10
N ALA A 126 -5.34 -2.38 -8.11
CA ALA A 126 -5.94 -1.82 -6.90
C ALA A 126 -7.15 -0.90 -7.19
N GLN A 127 -7.07 -0.06 -8.24
CA GLN A 127 -8.19 0.79 -8.66
C GLN A 127 -9.42 0.00 -9.12
N SER A 128 -9.21 -1.12 -9.83
CA SER A 128 -10.30 -1.99 -10.24
C SER A 128 -10.99 -2.62 -9.04
N VAL A 129 -10.21 -3.04 -8.03
CA VAL A 129 -10.73 -3.65 -6.80
C VAL A 129 -11.65 -2.67 -6.05
N VAL A 130 -11.22 -1.43 -5.81
CA VAL A 130 -12.06 -0.44 -5.10
C VAL A 130 -13.30 -0.06 -5.90
N ASN A 131 -13.20 0.01 -7.24
CA ASN A 131 -14.35 0.28 -8.10
C ASN A 131 -15.37 -0.87 -8.06
N GLU A 132 -14.90 -2.11 -8.02
CA GLU A 132 -15.78 -3.28 -7.90
C GLU A 132 -16.47 -3.33 -6.54
N VAL A 133 -15.77 -2.98 -5.45
CA VAL A 133 -16.38 -2.86 -4.13
C VAL A 133 -17.52 -1.85 -4.18
N LYS A 134 -17.27 -0.63 -4.70
CA LYS A 134 -18.31 0.40 -4.87
C LYS A 134 -19.48 -0.07 -5.70
N ALA A 135 -19.23 -0.73 -6.84
CA ALA A 135 -20.29 -1.24 -7.71
C ALA A 135 -21.16 -2.29 -7.02
N ARG A 136 -20.59 -3.10 -6.12
CA ARG A 136 -21.30 -4.18 -5.41
C ARG A 136 -22.00 -3.72 -4.13
N THR A 137 -21.46 -2.74 -3.41
CA THR A 137 -21.96 -2.35 -2.07
C THR A 137 -22.56 -0.95 -2.01
N GLY A 138 -22.29 -0.09 -3.01
CA GLY A 138 -22.64 1.32 -2.98
C GLY A 138 -21.74 2.19 -2.09
N LEU A 139 -20.81 1.59 -1.35
CA LEU A 139 -19.89 2.30 -0.45
C LEU A 139 -18.72 2.89 -1.22
N GLU A 140 -18.18 4.01 -0.74
CA GLU A 140 -16.85 4.44 -1.17
C GLU A 140 -15.81 3.46 -0.64
N ALA A 141 -14.69 3.29 -1.34
CA ALA A 141 -13.71 2.28 -1.00
C ALA A 141 -12.28 2.77 -1.19
N ALA A 142 -11.38 2.29 -0.34
CA ALA A 142 -9.95 2.54 -0.45
C ALA A 142 -9.13 1.29 -0.11
N ILE A 143 -7.95 1.21 -0.69
CA ILE A 143 -6.89 0.29 -0.27
C ILE A 143 -5.78 1.13 0.32
N ALA A 144 -5.41 0.82 1.56
CA ALA A 144 -4.42 1.56 2.30
C ALA A 144 -3.31 0.63 2.80
N ASP A 145 -2.09 1.15 2.76
CA ASP A 145 -0.95 0.63 3.48
C ASP A 145 -0.69 1.55 4.68
N VAL A 146 -0.78 0.99 5.89
CA VAL A 146 -0.74 1.77 7.14
C VAL A 146 0.17 1.05 8.12
N ASN A 147 1.14 1.77 8.67
CA ASN A 147 2.07 1.21 9.64
C ASN A 147 2.10 1.99 10.95
N ASN A 148 2.68 1.37 11.99
CA ASN A 148 2.74 1.91 13.34
C ASN A 148 3.67 3.12 13.50
N LEU A 149 4.40 3.51 12.44
CA LEU A 149 5.23 4.72 12.42
C LEU A 149 4.45 5.97 12.01
N ARG A 150 3.11 5.92 12.12
CA ARG A 150 2.19 6.98 11.68
C ARG A 150 2.39 7.34 10.21
N ARG A 151 2.61 6.33 9.37
CA ARG A 151 2.59 6.48 7.92
C ARG A 151 1.37 5.74 7.39
N ALA A 152 0.62 6.41 6.55
CA ALA A 152 -0.50 5.85 5.83
C ALA A 152 -0.39 6.29 4.36
N ALA A 153 -0.50 5.33 3.46
CA ALA A 153 -0.45 5.50 2.03
C ALA A 153 -1.73 4.93 1.42
N ILE A 154 -2.36 5.71 0.53
CA ILE A 154 -3.56 5.27 -0.18
C ILE A 154 -3.16 4.83 -1.58
N LEU A 155 -3.27 3.53 -1.82
CA LEU A 155 -2.86 2.90 -3.08
C LEU A 155 -3.91 3.01 -4.16
N ALA A 156 -5.16 3.00 -3.75
CA ALA A 156 -6.31 3.24 -4.61
C ALA A 156 -7.47 3.75 -3.75
N ALA A 157 -8.29 4.61 -4.33
CA ALA A 157 -9.55 5.03 -3.74
C ALA A 157 -10.59 5.26 -4.83
N THR A 158 -11.85 5.11 -4.49
CA THR A 158 -12.96 5.47 -5.37
C THR A 158 -12.97 6.98 -5.64
N LYS A 159 -13.53 7.35 -6.79
CA LYS A 159 -13.57 8.76 -7.21
C LYS A 159 -14.40 9.60 -6.22
N GLY A 160 -13.79 10.66 -5.70
CA GLY A 160 -14.43 11.62 -4.78
C GLY A 160 -14.02 11.47 -3.31
N VAL A 161 -13.29 10.42 -2.95
CA VAL A 161 -12.72 10.26 -1.61
C VAL A 161 -11.69 11.37 -1.35
N ASP A 162 -11.83 12.07 -0.22
CA ASP A 162 -10.79 12.95 0.30
C ASP A 162 -9.62 12.12 0.84
N VAL A 163 -8.63 11.90 -0.01
CA VAL A 163 -7.43 11.13 0.32
C VAL A 163 -6.67 11.74 1.50
N LYS A 164 -6.64 13.08 1.66
CA LYS A 164 -5.89 13.71 2.75
C LYS A 164 -6.59 13.49 4.09
N GLY A 165 -7.90 13.72 4.14
CA GLY A 165 -8.71 13.40 5.32
C GLY A 165 -8.65 11.92 5.68
N LEU A 166 -8.68 11.04 4.69
CA LEU A 166 -8.56 9.60 4.90
C LEU A 166 -7.21 9.20 5.49
N ILE A 167 -6.09 9.71 4.96
CA ILE A 167 -4.75 9.48 5.53
C ILE A 167 -4.72 9.92 6.99
N ALA A 168 -5.25 11.12 7.30
CA ALA A 168 -5.29 11.64 8.66
C ALA A 168 -6.09 10.72 9.61
N ALA A 169 -7.22 10.18 9.14
CA ALA A 169 -8.05 9.25 9.91
C ALA A 169 -7.35 7.90 10.18
N LEU A 170 -6.45 7.49 9.29
CA LEU A 170 -5.73 6.21 9.39
C LEU A 170 -4.40 6.31 10.16
N LEU A 171 -3.93 7.50 10.55
CA LEU A 171 -2.63 7.67 11.24
C LEU A 171 -2.51 6.92 12.57
N SER A 172 -3.62 6.65 13.25
CA SER A 172 -3.64 5.84 14.47
C SER A 172 -3.55 4.33 14.21
N ASN A 173 -3.45 3.93 12.94
CA ASN A 173 -3.49 2.56 12.45
C ASN A 173 -4.67 1.74 13.01
N PRO A 174 -5.93 2.09 12.68
CA PRO A 174 -7.10 1.33 13.14
C PRO A 174 -7.18 -0.09 12.55
N LEU A 175 -6.40 -0.40 11.50
CA LEU A 175 -6.28 -1.74 10.93
C LEU A 175 -5.45 -2.69 11.81
N GLY A 176 -4.77 -2.15 12.83
CA GLY A 176 -3.83 -2.88 13.67
C GLY A 176 -2.63 -3.41 12.87
N ASN A 177 -1.80 -4.24 13.52
CA ASN A 177 -0.71 -4.94 12.86
C ASN A 177 -0.51 -6.32 13.49
N ALA A 178 -0.55 -7.36 12.66
CA ALA A 178 -0.43 -8.77 13.07
C ALA A 178 -1.63 -9.33 13.84
N ALA A 179 -1.69 -9.18 15.17
CA ALA A 179 -2.58 -9.99 16.02
C ALA A 179 -4.00 -9.44 16.14
N GLU A 180 -4.23 -8.17 15.83
CA GLU A 180 -5.56 -7.55 15.92
C GLU A 180 -6.52 -8.05 14.83
N GLN A 181 -5.97 -8.55 13.71
CA GLN A 181 -6.75 -9.15 12.62
C GLN A 181 -7.94 -8.29 12.15
N THR A 182 -7.74 -6.97 12.01
CA THR A 182 -8.76 -6.00 11.55
C THR A 182 -8.44 -5.45 10.14
N PRO A 183 -8.35 -6.30 9.10
CA PRO A 183 -7.89 -5.88 7.78
C PRO A 183 -8.88 -5.02 7.00
N ILE A 184 -10.05 -4.74 7.57
CA ILE A 184 -11.10 -3.94 6.97
C ILE A 184 -11.63 -2.99 8.05
N VAL A 185 -11.60 -1.70 7.77
CA VAL A 185 -12.15 -0.65 8.65
C VAL A 185 -13.15 0.20 7.89
N VAL A 186 -14.12 0.75 8.61
CA VAL A 186 -15.10 1.70 8.06
C VAL A 186 -14.77 3.08 8.60
N VAL A 187 -14.51 4.02 7.71
CA VAL A 187 -14.28 5.42 8.04
C VAL A 187 -15.54 6.19 7.70
N ARG A 188 -16.15 6.81 8.71
CA ARG A 188 -17.32 7.67 8.56
C ARG A 188 -16.91 9.13 8.53
N PRO A 189 -17.07 9.85 7.42
CA PRO A 189 -16.90 11.29 7.39
C PRO A 189 -17.91 11.95 8.32
N VAL A 190 -17.44 12.84 9.20
CA VAL A 190 -18.32 13.69 10.01
C VAL A 190 -18.46 15.03 9.29
N PRO A 191 -19.68 15.52 9.03
CA PRO A 191 -19.87 16.86 8.49
C PRO A 191 -19.20 17.88 9.42
N VAL A 192 -18.34 18.74 8.87
CA VAL A 192 -17.86 19.90 9.61
C VAL A 192 -19.07 20.80 9.86
N PRO A 193 -19.42 21.13 11.11
CA PRO A 193 -20.50 22.06 11.38
C PRO A 193 -20.22 23.36 10.64
N VAL A 194 -21.15 23.79 9.79
CA VAL A 194 -21.08 25.14 9.21
C VAL A 194 -21.37 26.08 10.38
N GLU A 195 -20.37 26.82 10.84
CA GLU A 195 -20.62 27.94 11.75
C GLU A 195 -21.58 28.87 11.03
N SER A 196 -22.83 28.92 11.50
CA SER A 196 -23.77 29.94 11.04
C SER A 196 -23.16 31.28 11.44
N GLU A 197 -22.71 32.06 10.46
CA GLU A 197 -22.42 33.47 10.67
C GLU A 197 -23.66 34.10 11.30
N SER A 198 -23.57 34.38 12.60
CA SER A 198 -24.54 35.18 13.30
C SER A 198 -24.48 36.57 12.69
N HIS A 199 -25.41 36.88 11.79
CA HIS A 199 -25.72 38.25 11.43
C HIS A 199 -26.04 39.00 12.72
N ALA A 200 -25.17 39.94 13.08
CA ALA A 200 -25.43 41.03 14.00
C ALA A 200 -25.35 42.34 13.20
#